data_AF-A0A538QV90-F1
#
_entry.id   AF-A0A538QV90-F1
#
_cell.length_a   1.000
_cell.length_b   1.000
_cell.length_c   1.000
_cell.angle_alpha   90.00
_cell.angle_beta   90.00
_cell.angle_gamma   90.00
#
_symmetry.space_group_name_H-M   'P 1'
#
loop_
_entity.id
_entity.type
_entity.pdbx_description
1 polymer ?
#
loop_
_entity_poly.entity_id
_entity_poly.type
_entity_poly.pdbx_seq_one_letter_code
_entity_poly.pdbx_strand_id
1 'polypeptide(L)'
;MELLPREEVALLLGSLTACGFLVLGLLDVLWPPAPARRASLRASKAPAAPAAVKPLAPVEAPPSLPPPPSAVSVGRLLLERARAEADLERRVTILTRAVAGLTRSTQSAPDDDELTATLATARTLLWQTWEQIALARLAAAMPWGSTALRGQPFRLPTPAAVPDLTRRS
;
A
#
# COMPACT_ATOMS: atom_id res chain seq x y z
N MET A 1 43.25 -6.34 -11.67
CA MET A 1 41.91 -6.95 -11.65
C MET A 1 41.80 -7.75 -10.36
N GLU A 2 41.57 -7.07 -9.24
CA GLU A 2 41.34 -7.73 -7.95
C GLU A 2 40.09 -8.60 -8.08
N LEU A 3 40.27 -9.92 -7.97
CA LEU A 3 39.14 -10.85 -7.95
C LEU A 3 38.39 -10.61 -6.65
N LEU A 4 37.15 -10.09 -6.75
CA LEU A 4 36.29 -9.95 -5.58
C LEU A 4 36.18 -11.31 -4.87
N PRO A 5 36.33 -11.34 -3.54
CA PRO A 5 36.22 -12.58 -2.78
C PRO A 5 34.85 -13.20 -3.01
N ARG A 6 34.83 -14.52 -3.19
CA ARG A 6 33.63 -15.33 -3.53
C ARG A 6 32.45 -15.07 -2.58
N GLU A 7 32.74 -14.68 -1.35
CA GLU A 7 31.79 -14.36 -0.28
C GLU A 7 31.02 -13.07 -0.59
N GLU A 8 31.68 -12.01 -1.06
CA GLU A 8 31.03 -10.77 -1.47
C GLU A 8 30.15 -10.98 -2.69
N VAL A 9 30.59 -11.82 -3.64
CA VAL A 9 29.78 -12.18 -4.81
C VAL A 9 28.54 -12.97 -4.39
N ALA A 10 28.65 -13.87 -3.42
CA ALA A 10 27.52 -14.62 -2.89
C ALA A 10 26.53 -13.73 -2.13
N LEU A 11 27.03 -12.77 -1.34
CA LEU A 11 26.21 -11.78 -0.64
C LEU A 11 25.50 -10.84 -1.62
N LEU A 12 26.19 -10.38 -2.67
CA LEU A 12 25.59 -9.57 -3.72
C LEU A 12 24.52 -10.35 -4.48
N LEU A 13 24.78 -11.59 -4.88
CA LEU A 13 23.74 -12.45 -5.50
C LEU A 13 22.57 -12.70 -4.55
N GLY A 14 22.82 -12.96 -3.27
CA GLY A 14 21.80 -13.16 -2.25
C GLY A 14 20.92 -11.92 -2.05
N SER A 15 21.53 -10.75 -1.94
CA SER A 15 20.80 -9.48 -1.81
C SER A 15 20.01 -9.14 -3.08
N LEU A 16 20.57 -9.41 -4.27
CA LEU A 16 19.92 -9.19 -5.55
C LEU A 16 18.70 -10.11 -5.73
N THR A 17 18.85 -11.39 -5.41
CA THR A 17 17.75 -12.36 -5.47
C THR A 17 16.65 -12.04 -4.46
N ALA A 18 17.00 -11.69 -3.22
CA ALA A 18 16.05 -11.25 -2.22
C ALA A 18 15.28 -9.99 -2.68
N CYS A 19 15.99 -9.01 -3.25
CA CYS A 19 15.38 -7.81 -3.82
C CYS A 19 14.43 -8.16 -4.98
N GLY A 20 14.82 -9.07 -5.86
CA GLY A 20 13.97 -9.56 -6.95
C GLY A 20 12.67 -10.22 -6.46
N PHE A 21 12.74 -11.09 -5.43
CA PHE A 21 11.55 -11.69 -4.83
C PHE A 21 10.65 -10.66 -4.15
N LEU A 22 11.23 -9.62 -3.54
CA LEU A 22 10.49 -8.52 -2.93
C LEU A 22 9.71 -7.73 -3.98
N VAL A 23 10.34 -7.44 -5.13
CA VAL A 23 9.70 -6.78 -6.28
C VAL A 23 8.61 -7.67 -6.89
N LEU A 24 8.84 -8.97 -7.05
CA LEU A 24 7.86 -9.92 -7.55
C LEU A 24 6.64 -10.05 -6.62
N GLY A 25 6.87 -10.18 -5.31
CA GLY A 25 5.81 -10.23 -4.31
C GLY A 25 5.00 -8.93 -4.26
N LEU A 26 5.66 -7.78 -4.40
CA LEU A 26 4.97 -6.49 -4.51
C LEU A 26 4.15 -6.38 -5.80
N LEU A 27 4.65 -6.93 -6.92
CA LEU A 27 3.92 -7.01 -8.18
C LEU A 27 2.68 -7.90 -8.06
N ASP A 28 2.76 -9.04 -7.38
CA ASP A 28 1.64 -9.96 -7.17
C ASP A 28 0.53 -9.33 -6.29
N VAL A 29 0.93 -8.51 -5.32
CA VAL A 29 0.00 -7.72 -4.49
C VAL A 29 -0.64 -6.57 -5.27
N LEU A 30 0.15 -5.89 -6.12
CA LEU A 30 -0.34 -4.75 -6.91
C LEU A 30 -1.13 -5.18 -8.15
N TRP A 31 -0.87 -6.38 -8.66
CA TRP A 31 -1.47 -6.97 -9.84
C TRP A 31 -1.71 -8.46 -9.64
N PRO A 32 -2.76 -8.85 -8.89
CA PRO A 32 -3.10 -10.26 -8.75
C PRO A 32 -3.35 -10.84 -10.15
N PRO A 33 -2.70 -11.96 -10.53
CA PRO A 33 -2.98 -12.61 -11.81
C PRO A 33 -4.47 -12.93 -11.83
N ALA A 34 -5.16 -12.36 -12.82
CA ALA A 34 -6.59 -12.54 -12.99
C ALA A 34 -6.92 -14.03 -12.89
N PRO A 35 -7.86 -14.47 -12.03
CA PRO A 35 -8.20 -15.87 -11.95
C PRO A 35 -8.67 -16.31 -13.33
N ALA A 36 -7.94 -17.27 -13.91
CA ALA A 36 -8.32 -17.96 -15.12
C ALA A 36 -9.79 -18.32 -14.99
N ARG A 37 -10.57 -17.78 -15.95
CA ARG A 37 -11.99 -17.98 -16.19
C ARG A 37 -12.38 -19.41 -15.81
N ARG A 38 -12.90 -19.61 -14.60
CA ARG A 38 -13.57 -20.85 -14.23
C ARG A 38 -14.82 -20.92 -15.10
N ALA A 39 -14.74 -21.74 -16.14
CA ALA A 39 -15.88 -22.27 -16.84
C ALA A 39 -16.82 -22.89 -15.79
N SER A 40 -17.86 -22.15 -15.41
CA SER A 40 -19.00 -22.72 -14.71
C SER A 40 -20.08 -22.99 -15.74
N LEU A 41 -20.07 -24.24 -16.20
CA LEU A 41 -21.22 -24.92 -16.77
C LEU A 41 -22.40 -24.77 -15.78
N ARG A 42 -23.32 -23.85 -16.07
CA ARG A 42 -24.72 -24.02 -15.71
C ARG A 42 -25.55 -24.01 -16.98
N ALA A 43 -25.65 -25.22 -17.54
CA ALA A 43 -26.82 -25.59 -18.30
C ALA A 43 -28.06 -25.34 -17.44
N SER A 44 -28.99 -24.53 -17.92
CA SER A 44 -30.42 -24.85 -17.90
C SER A 44 -31.23 -23.86 -18.73
N LYS A 45 -31.87 -24.43 -19.74
CA LYS A 45 -33.13 -24.02 -20.38
C LYS A 45 -33.11 -22.82 -21.33
N ALA A 46 -32.83 -23.14 -22.60
CA ALA A 46 -33.64 -22.62 -23.70
C ALA A 46 -35.08 -23.14 -23.58
N PRO A 47 -36.06 -22.38 -24.08
CA PRO A 47 -36.74 -22.87 -25.27
C PRO A 47 -36.71 -21.82 -26.39
N ALA A 48 -36.49 -22.32 -27.59
CA ALA A 48 -36.56 -21.58 -28.83
C ALA A 48 -37.99 -21.12 -29.14
N ALA A 49 -38.14 -19.86 -29.55
CA ALA A 49 -39.18 -19.40 -30.46
C ALA A 49 -38.70 -18.10 -31.14
N PRO A 50 -38.62 -18.02 -32.48
CA PRO A 50 -38.29 -16.79 -33.18
C PRO A 50 -39.58 -15.97 -33.34
N ALA A 51 -39.82 -15.00 -32.47
CA ALA A 51 -40.85 -14.00 -32.68
C ALA A 51 -40.27 -12.84 -33.51
N ALA A 52 -40.77 -12.67 -34.73
CA ALA A 52 -40.47 -11.56 -35.60
C ALA A 52 -40.77 -10.22 -34.90
N VAL A 53 -39.75 -9.41 -34.64
CA VAL A 53 -39.92 -8.04 -34.11
C VAL A 53 -39.78 -7.06 -35.26
N LYS A 54 -40.94 -6.50 -35.61
CA LYS A 54 -41.21 -5.33 -36.45
C LYS A 54 -40.21 -4.18 -36.13
N PRO A 55 -39.74 -3.39 -37.12
CA PRO A 55 -38.82 -2.29 -36.82
C PRO A 55 -39.58 -1.20 -36.06
N LEU A 56 -39.22 -1.00 -34.79
CA LEU A 56 -39.67 0.17 -34.03
C LEU A 56 -38.92 1.40 -34.55
N ALA A 57 -39.70 2.42 -34.90
CA ALA A 57 -39.27 3.77 -35.22
C ALA A 57 -38.58 4.43 -33.99
N PRO A 58 -37.90 5.58 -34.18
CA PRO A 58 -36.72 5.99 -33.41
C PRO A 58 -37.03 6.23 -31.93
N VAL A 59 -36.28 5.54 -31.07
CA VAL A 59 -36.26 5.79 -29.63
C VAL A 59 -35.65 7.17 -29.41
N GLU A 60 -36.44 8.07 -28.81
CA GLU A 60 -35.98 9.37 -28.33
C GLU A 60 -34.68 9.23 -27.52
N ALA A 61 -33.74 10.14 -27.77
CA ALA A 61 -32.46 10.16 -27.09
C ALA A 61 -32.67 10.15 -25.57
N PRO A 62 -32.01 9.25 -24.82
CA PRO A 62 -32.13 9.23 -23.36
C PRO A 62 -31.69 10.57 -22.77
N PRO A 63 -32.29 11.02 -21.65
CA PRO A 63 -31.95 12.28 -21.01
C PRO A 63 -30.45 12.34 -20.74
N SER A 64 -29.84 13.48 -21.09
CA SER A 64 -28.41 13.75 -20.92
C SER A 64 -27.97 13.42 -19.50
N LEU A 65 -27.27 12.29 -19.33
CA LEU A 65 -26.62 11.94 -18.08
C LEU A 65 -25.58 13.02 -17.73
N PRO A 66 -25.39 13.35 -16.43
CA PRO A 66 -24.32 14.25 -16.03
C PRO A 66 -22.96 13.72 -16.53
N PRO A 67 -22.02 14.61 -16.90
CA PRO A 67 -20.71 14.18 -17.36
C PRO A 67 -20.05 13.29 -16.29
N PRO A 68 -19.30 12.25 -16.70
CA PRO A 68 -18.61 11.40 -15.74
C PRO A 68 -17.65 12.24 -14.89
N PRO A 69 -17.55 11.97 -13.58
CA PRO A 69 -16.66 12.73 -12.71
C PRO A 69 -15.21 12.60 -13.18
N SER A 70 -14.46 13.71 -13.15
CA SER A 70 -13.06 13.71 -13.57
C SER A 70 -12.21 12.79 -12.71
N ALA A 71 -11.14 12.21 -13.26
CA ALA A 71 -10.24 11.32 -12.52
C ALA A 71 -9.67 11.99 -11.26
N VAL A 72 -9.33 13.28 -11.34
CA VAL A 72 -8.88 14.09 -10.20
C VAL A 72 -9.97 14.17 -9.12
N SER A 73 -11.22 14.44 -9.49
CA SER A 73 -12.33 14.54 -8.53
C SER A 73 -12.57 13.22 -7.80
N VAL A 74 -12.54 12.09 -8.52
CA VAL A 74 -12.66 10.75 -7.92
C VAL A 74 -11.47 10.46 -7.02
N GLY A 75 -10.26 10.80 -7.46
CA GLY A 75 -9.04 10.65 -6.65
C GLY A 75 -9.09 11.44 -5.35
N ARG A 76 -9.54 12.70 -5.39
CA ARG A 76 -9.73 13.54 -4.21
C ARG A 76 -10.77 12.97 -3.25
N LEU A 77 -11.90 12.51 -3.76
CA LEU A 77 -12.93 11.90 -2.93
C LEU A 77 -12.42 10.62 -2.24
N LEU A 78 -11.64 9.79 -2.93
CA LEU A 78 -11.02 8.61 -2.33
C LEU A 78 -9.97 8.99 -1.28
N LEU A 79 -9.21 10.05 -1.50
CA LEU A 79 -8.25 10.59 -0.54
C LEU A 79 -8.93 11.11 0.73
N GLU A 80 -10.02 11.87 0.58
CA GLU A 80 -10.82 12.35 1.70
C GLU A 80 -11.42 11.19 2.49
N ARG A 81 -11.99 10.21 1.79
CA ARG A 81 -12.49 8.98 2.40
C ARG A 81 -11.38 8.24 3.16
N ALA A 82 -10.20 8.11 2.56
CA ALA A 82 -9.06 7.46 3.21
C ALA A 82 -8.58 8.22 4.44
N ARG A 83 -8.65 9.56 4.46
CA ARG A 83 -8.30 10.36 5.65
C ARG A 83 -9.32 10.20 6.78
N ALA A 84 -10.59 10.00 6.44
CA ALA A 84 -11.65 9.77 7.41
C ALA A 84 -11.71 8.31 7.93
N GLU A 85 -11.01 7.37 7.27
CA GLU A 85 -11.01 5.96 7.65
C GLU A 85 -10.07 5.70 8.83
N ALA A 86 -10.63 5.17 9.92
CA ALA A 86 -9.89 4.89 11.15
C ALA A 86 -9.15 3.55 11.10
N ASP A 87 -9.72 2.57 10.39
CA ASP A 87 -9.09 1.27 10.19
C ASP A 87 -7.97 1.38 9.14
N LEU A 88 -6.74 1.11 9.57
CA LEU A 88 -5.56 1.23 8.73
C LEU A 88 -5.58 0.25 7.55
N GLU A 89 -6.10 -0.97 7.71
CA GLU A 89 -6.13 -1.96 6.61
C GLU A 89 -7.15 -1.57 5.54
N ARG A 90 -8.30 -1.05 5.99
CA ARG A 90 -9.32 -0.50 5.10
C ARG A 90 -8.85 0.77 4.41
N ARG A 91 -8.11 1.62 5.11
CA ARG A 91 -7.47 2.83 4.56
C ARG A 91 -6.47 2.48 3.46
N VAL A 92 -5.62 1.46 3.67
CA VAL A 92 -4.72 0.93 2.63
C VAL A 92 -5.50 0.51 1.39
N THR A 93 -6.61 -0.23 1.56
CA THR A 93 -7.42 -0.70 0.43
C THR A 93 -7.98 0.46 -0.41
N ILE A 94 -8.47 1.51 0.25
CA ILE A 94 -8.98 2.72 -0.42
C ILE A 94 -7.85 3.44 -1.17
N LEU A 95 -6.70 3.63 -0.53
CA LEU A 95 -5.54 4.32 -1.11
C LEU A 95 -4.94 3.55 -2.28
N THR A 96 -4.83 2.21 -2.22
CA THR A 96 -4.37 1.38 -3.33
C THR A 96 -5.27 1.53 -4.54
N ARG A 97 -6.60 1.55 -4.35
CA ARG A 97 -7.55 1.81 -5.43
C ARG A 97 -7.40 3.21 -6.02
N ALA A 98 -7.19 4.22 -5.18
CA ALA A 98 -6.96 5.60 -5.62
C ALA A 98 -5.67 5.70 -6.46
N VAL A 99 -4.55 5.15 -5.98
CA VAL A 99 -3.27 5.13 -6.69
C VAL A 99 -3.40 4.42 -8.04
N ALA A 100 -4.07 3.25 -8.11
CA ALA A 100 -4.26 2.52 -9.35
C ALA A 100 -5.11 3.29 -10.37
N GLY A 101 -6.20 3.94 -9.92
CA GLY A 101 -7.05 4.77 -10.77
C GLY A 101 -6.34 6.01 -11.30
N LEU A 102 -5.63 6.72 -10.42
CA LEU A 102 -4.87 7.91 -10.77
C LEU A 102 -3.69 7.58 -11.70
N THR A 103 -2.99 6.46 -11.47
CA THR A 103 -1.88 6.02 -12.35
C THR A 103 -2.35 5.75 -13.77
N ARG A 104 -3.50 5.08 -13.95
CA ARG A 104 -4.09 4.87 -15.28
C ARG A 104 -4.49 6.19 -15.94
N SER A 105 -4.95 7.14 -15.14
CA SER A 105 -5.36 8.45 -15.64
C SER A 105 -4.14 9.29 -16.06
N THR A 106 -3.04 9.28 -15.30
CA THR A 106 -1.78 9.96 -15.66
C THR A 106 -1.14 9.38 -16.92
N GLN A 107 -1.32 8.08 -17.19
CA GLN A 107 -0.88 7.48 -18.45
C GLN A 107 -1.68 7.99 -19.65
N SER A 108 -2.93 8.39 -19.43
CA SER A 108 -3.82 8.90 -20.48
C SER A 108 -3.68 10.41 -20.68
N ALA A 109 -3.26 11.14 -19.64
CA ALA A 109 -3.01 12.58 -19.64
C ALA A 109 -1.71 12.87 -18.85
N PRO A 110 -0.53 12.73 -19.49
CA PRO A 110 0.75 12.86 -18.81
C PRO A 110 1.10 14.30 -18.42
N ASP A 111 0.57 15.29 -19.15
CA ASP A 111 0.83 16.73 -18.93
C ASP A 111 -0.15 17.36 -17.91
N ASP A 112 -0.99 16.55 -17.27
CA ASP A 112 -1.89 17.00 -16.21
C ASP A 112 -1.15 17.05 -14.87
N ASP A 113 -0.65 18.25 -14.54
CA ASP A 113 0.06 18.53 -13.29
C ASP A 113 -0.79 18.25 -12.05
N GLU A 114 -2.09 18.56 -12.09
CA GLU A 114 -3.00 18.38 -10.96
C GLU A 114 -3.21 16.90 -10.66
N LEU A 115 -3.37 16.10 -11.70
CA LEU A 115 -3.47 14.65 -11.60
C LEU A 115 -2.17 14.02 -11.08
N THR A 116 -1.03 14.50 -11.56
CA THR A 116 0.30 14.06 -11.11
C THR A 116 0.54 14.38 -9.64
N ALA A 117 0.19 15.60 -9.20
CA ALA A 117 0.27 16.02 -7.80
C ALA A 117 -0.68 15.20 -6.90
N THR A 118 -1.89 14.92 -7.38
CA THR A 118 -2.87 14.11 -6.64
C THR A 118 -2.38 12.66 -6.48
N LEU A 119 -1.78 12.09 -7.53
CA LEU A 119 -1.17 10.75 -7.48
C LEU A 119 0.01 10.70 -6.49
N ALA A 120 0.89 11.71 -6.51
CA ALA A 120 2.00 11.81 -5.56
C ALA A 120 1.48 11.83 -4.11
N THR A 121 0.47 12.66 -3.83
CA THR A 121 -0.18 12.73 -2.52
C THR A 121 -0.76 11.39 -2.08
N ALA A 122 -1.41 10.66 -2.99
CA ALA A 122 -1.96 9.34 -2.69
C ALA A 122 -0.87 8.32 -2.35
N ARG A 123 0.26 8.34 -3.05
CA ARG A 123 1.41 7.47 -2.77
C ARG A 123 2.03 7.77 -1.41
N THR A 124 2.21 9.05 -1.08
CA THR A 124 2.74 9.46 0.23
C THR A 124 1.84 8.98 1.37
N LEU A 125 0.52 9.16 1.25
CA LEU A 125 -0.43 8.69 2.27
C LEU A 125 -0.44 7.17 2.39
N LEU A 126 -0.33 6.45 1.28
CA LEU A 126 -0.24 4.99 1.29
C LEU A 126 1.00 4.52 2.04
N TRP A 127 2.16 5.13 1.77
CA TRP A 127 3.41 4.83 2.47
C TRP A 127 3.31 5.09 3.98
N GLN A 128 2.81 6.26 4.37
CA GLN A 128 2.59 6.61 5.79
C GLN A 128 1.66 5.62 6.49
N THR A 129 0.63 5.13 5.80
CA THR A 129 -0.30 4.15 6.38
C THR A 129 0.39 2.80 6.60
N TRP A 130 1.23 2.36 5.65
CA TRP A 130 2.03 1.16 5.82
C TRP A 130 3.02 1.26 6.98
N GLU A 131 3.68 2.40 7.12
CA GLU A 131 4.59 2.67 8.24
C GLU A 131 3.87 2.56 9.59
N GLN A 132 2.67 3.14 9.71
CA GLN A 132 1.85 3.04 10.93
C GLN A 132 1.48 1.59 11.26
N ILE A 133 1.09 0.80 10.26
CA ILE A 133 0.79 -0.63 10.44
C ILE A 133 2.04 -1.39 10.91
N ALA A 134 3.19 -1.13 10.29
CA ALA A 134 4.44 -1.79 10.64
C ALA A 134 4.85 -1.45 12.09
N LEU A 135 4.76 -0.18 12.49
CA LEU A 135 5.05 0.26 13.85
C LEU A 135 4.09 -0.35 14.88
N ALA A 136 2.79 -0.42 14.57
CA ALA A 136 1.81 -1.05 15.45
C ALA A 136 2.09 -2.54 15.64
N ARG A 137 2.45 -3.25 14.57
CA ARG A 137 2.83 -4.68 14.63
C ARG A 137 4.13 -4.88 15.41
N LEU A 138 5.12 -4.02 15.19
CA LEU A 138 6.38 -4.05 15.94
C LEU A 138 6.15 -3.82 17.43
N ALA A 139 5.33 -2.83 17.79
CA ALA A 139 4.97 -2.54 19.18
C ALA A 139 4.24 -3.71 19.84
N ALA A 140 3.33 -4.37 19.13
CA ALA A 140 2.62 -5.55 19.62
C ALA A 140 3.52 -6.78 19.82
N ALA A 141 4.55 -6.94 18.99
CA ALA A 141 5.49 -8.05 19.06
C ALA A 141 6.58 -7.87 20.15
N MET A 142 6.80 -6.65 20.63
CA MET A 142 7.87 -6.35 21.60
C MET A 142 7.41 -6.62 23.05
N PRO A 143 8.01 -7.60 23.76
CA PRO A 143 7.60 -7.99 25.11
C PRO A 143 7.86 -6.94 26.19
N TRP A 144 8.57 -5.86 25.86
CA TRP A 144 8.95 -4.80 26.82
C TRP A 144 8.20 -3.48 26.64
N GLY A 145 7.24 -3.40 25.71
CA GLY A 145 6.53 -2.16 25.39
C GLY A 145 5.80 -1.50 26.58
N SER A 146 5.49 -2.27 27.64
CA SER A 146 4.85 -1.75 28.86
C SER A 146 5.73 -1.77 30.12
N THR A 147 6.86 -2.48 30.08
CA THR A 147 7.80 -2.64 31.23
C THR A 147 9.07 -1.81 31.07
N ALA A 148 9.58 -1.60 29.85
CA ALA A 148 10.73 -0.73 29.60
C ALA A 148 10.43 0.75 29.89
N LEU A 149 9.17 1.17 29.72
CA LEU A 149 8.70 2.53 30.02
C LEU A 149 8.26 2.72 31.48
N ARG A 150 8.22 1.65 32.31
CA ARG A 150 7.75 1.72 33.70
C ARG A 150 8.86 1.84 34.74
N GLY A 151 10.10 2.07 34.30
CA GLY A 151 11.18 2.58 35.14
C GLY A 151 11.49 1.74 36.38
N GLN A 152 12.44 0.82 36.26
CA GLN A 152 13.43 0.82 37.33
C GLN A 152 14.24 2.11 37.16
N PRO A 153 14.28 3.01 38.16
CA PRO A 153 15.22 4.11 38.12
C PRO A 153 16.60 3.46 38.11
N PHE A 154 17.34 3.68 37.02
CA PHE A 154 18.75 3.37 36.95
C PHE A 154 19.45 4.18 38.05
N ARG A 155 19.62 3.57 39.22
CA ARG A 155 20.51 4.11 40.25
C ARG A 155 21.92 3.97 39.69
N LEU A 156 22.48 5.09 39.25
CA LEU A 156 23.92 5.22 39.10
C LEU A 156 24.58 4.74 40.40
N PRO A 157 25.58 3.85 40.36
CA PRO A 157 26.37 3.57 41.53
C PRO A 157 27.03 4.88 41.96
N THR A 158 26.67 5.37 43.14
CA THR A 158 27.33 6.50 43.78
C THR A 158 28.83 6.17 43.82
N PRO A 159 29.72 7.00 43.25
CA PRO A 159 31.14 6.75 43.38
C PRO A 159 31.46 6.76 44.87
N ALA A 160 31.94 5.61 45.37
CA ALA A 160 32.44 5.49 46.72
C ALA A 160 33.47 6.58 46.95
N ALA A 161 33.28 7.36 48.02
CA ALA A 161 34.22 8.39 48.44
C ALA A 161 35.61 7.75 48.54
N VAL A 162 36.55 8.28 47.75
CA VAL A 162 37.96 7.92 47.82
C VAL A 162 38.45 8.32 49.22
N PRO A 163 38.92 7.38 50.06
CA PRO A 163 39.49 7.75 51.34
C PRO A 163 40.80 8.51 51.09
N ASP A 164 40.82 9.73 51.61
CA ASP A 164 41.93 10.67 51.59
C ASP A 164 43.15 10.07 52.31
N LEU A 165 44.11 9.56 51.53
CA LEU A 165 45.37 8.98 52.03
C LEU A 165 46.45 10.05 52.17
N THR A 166 46.12 11.21 52.74
CA THR A 166 47.10 12.22 53.15
C THR A 166 47.05 12.50 54.65
N ARG A 167 47.41 11.50 55.47
CA ARG A 167 47.93 11.78 56.81
C ARG A 167 48.79 10.64 57.36
N ARG A 168 49.99 11.02 57.84
CA ARG A 168 51.10 10.22 58.42
C ARG A 168 52.08 9.79 57.34
N SER A 169 53.37 10.14 57.37
CA SER A 169 54.23 10.72 58.41
C SER A 169 55.51 11.23 57.73
#